data_AF-A0A423IKW1-F1
#
_entry.id   AF-A0A423IKW1-F1
#
_cell.length_a   1.000
_cell.length_b   1.000
_cell.length_c   1.000
_cell.angle_alpha   90.00
_cell.angle_beta   90.00
_cell.angle_gamma   90.00
#
_symmetry.space_group_name_H-M   'P 1'
#
loop_
_entity.id
_entity.type
_entity.pdbx_description
1 polymer ?
#
loop_
_entity_poly.entity_id
_entity_poly.type
_entity_poly.pdbx_seq_one_letter_code
_entity_poly.pdbx_strand_id
1 'polypeptide(L)'
;MKDEYDFSNAKRGAVASSKGKTRITIMLDDVVIEAARALAESEGYGYQTVINNTLRQALLSDKGKTAKPDQNTAVANVGHLKKGLTASELKCLEKKLSEVLSEIHHVMELEVRS
;
A
#
# COMPACT_ATOMS: atom_id res chain seq x y z
N MET A 1 -9.25 17.54 -22.16
CA MET A 1 -8.15 16.81 -22.84
C MET A 1 -8.07 17.34 -24.27
N LYS A 2 -6.89 17.36 -24.90
CA LYS A 2 -6.76 17.72 -26.32
C LYS A 2 -7.10 16.52 -27.20
N ASP A 3 -7.77 16.79 -28.31
CA ASP A 3 -8.25 15.75 -29.24
C ASP A 3 -7.10 15.09 -30.01
N GLU A 4 -6.00 15.80 -30.25
CA GLU A 4 -4.80 15.26 -30.89
C GLU A 4 -3.51 15.70 -30.20
N TYR A 5 -2.59 14.74 -30.10
CA TYR A 5 -1.22 14.96 -29.69
C TYR A 5 -0.28 14.53 -30.81
N ASP A 6 0.57 15.46 -31.25
CA ASP A 6 1.62 15.18 -32.24
C ASP A 6 2.84 14.55 -31.54
N PHE A 7 3.09 13.28 -31.85
CA PHE A 7 4.22 12.50 -31.34
C PHE A 7 5.34 12.33 -32.36
N SER A 8 5.36 13.10 -33.45
CA SER A 8 6.33 12.97 -34.55
C SER A 8 7.80 13.12 -34.10
N ASN A 9 8.03 13.86 -33.02
CA ASN A 9 9.36 14.07 -32.41
C ASN A 9 9.55 13.33 -31.07
N ALA A 10 8.62 12.44 -30.69
CA ALA A 10 8.70 11.73 -29.43
C ALA A 10 9.80 10.65 -29.48
N LYS A 11 10.84 10.78 -28.65
CA LYS A 11 11.83 9.71 -28.41
C LYS A 11 11.25 8.67 -27.45
N ARG A 12 11.21 7.40 -27.85
CA ARG A 12 10.92 6.29 -26.94
C ARG A 12 12.03 6.22 -25.89
N GLY A 13 11.75 6.66 -24.66
CA GLY A 13 12.62 6.42 -23.52
C GLY A 13 12.75 4.91 -23.23
N ALA A 14 13.81 4.53 -22.52
CA ALA A 14 13.99 3.15 -22.10
C ALA A 14 12.76 2.69 -21.30
N VAL A 15 12.12 1.61 -21.77
CA VAL A 15 11.03 0.98 -21.02
C VAL A 15 11.63 0.53 -19.68
N ALA A 16 11.05 1.02 -18.57
CA ALA A 16 11.51 0.68 -17.23
C ALA A 16 11.65 -0.85 -17.10
N SER A 17 12.83 -1.30 -16.66
CA SER A 17 13.14 -2.73 -16.53
C SER A 17 12.13 -3.39 -15.58
N SER A 18 11.46 -4.44 -16.04
CA SER A 18 10.48 -5.22 -15.27
C SER A 18 11.15 -6.18 -14.27
N LYS A 19 12.25 -5.75 -13.63
CA LYS A 19 13.00 -6.59 -12.69
C LYS A 19 12.08 -7.09 -11.58
N GLY A 20 11.93 -8.42 -11.48
CA GLY A 20 11.06 -9.08 -10.50
C GLY A 20 9.57 -9.18 -10.87
N LYS A 21 9.18 -8.86 -12.12
CA LYS A 21 7.82 -9.06 -12.63
C LYS A 21 7.84 -9.96 -13.86
N THR A 22 7.02 -11.00 -13.86
CA THR A 22 6.85 -11.92 -14.99
C THR A 22 5.58 -11.58 -15.75
N ARG A 23 5.65 -11.45 -17.08
CA ARG A 23 4.45 -11.30 -17.91
C ARG A 23 3.80 -12.65 -18.09
N ILE A 24 2.54 -12.76 -17.67
CA ILE A 24 1.73 -13.98 -17.80
C ILE A 24 0.38 -13.61 -18.42
N THR A 25 -0.26 -14.59 -19.06
CA THR A 25 -1.66 -14.48 -19.49
C THR A 25 -2.52 -15.20 -18.47
N ILE A 26 -3.48 -14.48 -17.89
CA ILE A 26 -4.48 -15.02 -16.96
C ILE A 26 -5.86 -14.48 -17.33
N MET A 27 -6.90 -15.25 -17.08
CA MET A 27 -8.27 -14.76 -17.12
C MET A 27 -8.61 -14.14 -15.77
N LEU A 28 -9.21 -12.95 -15.79
CA LEU A 28 -9.78 -12.29 -14.62
C LEU A 28 -11.20 -11.88 -14.96
N ASP A 29 -12.10 -11.98 -13.99
CA ASP A 29 -13.47 -11.53 -14.16
C ASP A 29 -13.51 -10.01 -14.35
N ASP A 30 -14.42 -9.54 -15.20
CA ASP A 30 -14.58 -8.11 -15.48
C ASP A 30 -14.80 -7.30 -14.20
N VAL A 31 -15.57 -7.85 -13.25
CA VAL A 31 -15.83 -7.22 -11.95
C VAL A 31 -14.56 -6.98 -11.14
N VAL A 32 -13.56 -7.87 -11.26
CA VAL A 32 -12.26 -7.74 -10.57
C VAL A 32 -11.44 -6.64 -11.24
N ILE A 33 -11.47 -6.57 -12.57
CA ILE A 33 -10.75 -5.55 -13.34
C ILE A 33 -11.31 -4.16 -13.02
N GLU A 34 -12.63 -4.00 -13.01
CA GLU A 34 -13.29 -2.73 -12.70
C GLU A 34 -13.03 -2.29 -11.25
N ALA A 35 -13.14 -3.19 -10.28
CA ALA A 35 -12.81 -2.88 -8.89
C ALA A 35 -11.34 -2.46 -8.72
N ALA A 36 -10.41 -3.16 -9.39
CA ALA A 36 -8.99 -2.80 -9.36
C ALA A 36 -8.71 -1.44 -10.00
N ARG A 37 -9.46 -1.07 -11.06
CA ARG A 37 -9.34 0.25 -11.71
C ARG A 37 -9.84 1.37 -10.80
N ALA A 38 -11.00 1.21 -10.19
CA ALA A 38 -11.56 2.20 -9.26
C ALA A 38 -10.62 2.44 -8.06
N LEU A 39 -10.06 1.37 -7.49
CA LEU A 39 -9.12 1.48 -6.37
C LEU A 39 -7.80 2.15 -6.79
N ALA A 40 -7.29 1.80 -7.97
CA ALA A 40 -6.09 2.41 -8.57
C ALA A 40 -6.23 3.92 -8.77
N GLU A 41 -7.39 4.38 -9.27
CA GLU A 41 -7.68 5.81 -9.45
C GLU A 41 -7.67 6.57 -8.13
N SER A 42 -8.15 5.95 -7.05
CA SER A 42 -8.16 6.58 -5.72
C SER A 42 -6.77 6.72 -5.08
N GLU A 43 -5.88 5.75 -5.33
CA GLU A 43 -4.54 5.70 -4.72
C GLU A 43 -3.42 6.26 -5.61
N GLY A 44 -3.72 6.55 -6.88
CA GLY A 44 -2.73 7.06 -7.84
C GLY A 44 -1.72 6.02 -8.32
N TYR A 45 -2.03 4.73 -8.19
CA TYR A 45 -1.23 3.62 -8.71
C TYR A 45 -1.91 2.96 -9.92
N GLY A 46 -1.18 2.14 -10.69
CA GLY A 46 -1.79 1.34 -11.76
C GLY A 46 -2.59 0.15 -11.22
N TYR A 47 -3.69 -0.22 -11.88
CA TYR A 47 -4.54 -1.37 -11.50
C TYR A 47 -3.77 -2.69 -11.37
N GLN A 48 -2.72 -2.90 -12.17
CA GLN A 48 -1.86 -4.08 -12.06
C GLN A 48 -1.11 -4.15 -10.73
N THR A 49 -0.75 -3.00 -10.14
CA THR A 49 -0.12 -2.93 -8.82
C THR A 49 -1.10 -3.33 -7.73
N VAL A 50 -2.35 -2.84 -7.82
CA VAL A 50 -3.43 -3.22 -6.91
C VAL A 50 -3.61 -4.73 -6.90
N ILE A 51 -3.81 -5.34 -8.08
CA ILE A 51 -4.01 -6.80 -8.21
C ILE A 51 -2.83 -7.58 -7.59
N ASN A 52 -1.59 -7.19 -7.91
CA ASN A 52 -0.41 -7.89 -7.37
C ASN A 52 -0.28 -7.76 -5.84
N ASN A 53 -0.59 -6.60 -5.28
CA ASN A 53 -0.54 -6.38 -3.84
C ASN A 53 -1.62 -7.19 -3.12
N THR A 54 -2.84 -7.23 -3.66
CA THR A 54 -3.92 -8.06 -3.13
C THR A 54 -3.55 -9.55 -3.14
N LEU A 55 -3.01 -10.05 -4.27
CA LEU A 55 -2.54 -11.44 -4.36
C LEU A 55 -1.42 -11.72 -3.37
N ARG A 56 -0.45 -10.79 -3.21
CA ARG A 56 0.63 -10.92 -2.23
C ARG A 56 0.08 -10.99 -0.80
N GLN A 57 -0.86 -10.12 -0.45
CA GLN A 57 -1.47 -10.11 0.88
C GLN A 57 -2.27 -11.39 1.15
N ALA A 58 -3.02 -11.88 0.17
CA ALA A 58 -3.77 -13.13 0.28
C ALA A 58 -2.82 -14.32 0.53
N LEU A 59 -1.75 -14.45 -0.26
CA LEU A 59 -0.77 -15.54 -0.14
C LEU A 59 0.05 -15.49 1.17
N LEU A 60 0.34 -14.28 1.67
CA LEU A 60 1.00 -14.11 2.96
C LEU A 60 0.05 -14.44 4.13
N SER A 61 -1.24 -14.13 3.98
CA SER A 61 -2.26 -14.41 4.99
C SER A 61 -2.64 -15.89 5.04
N ASP A 62 -2.59 -16.59 3.90
CA ASP A 62 -2.93 -18.02 3.79
C ASP A 62 -1.87 -18.93 4.44
N LYS A 63 -0.61 -18.47 4.51
CA LYS A 63 0.43 -19.13 5.31
C LYS A 63 0.13 -19.22 6.81
N GLY A 64 -0.89 -18.51 7.30
CA GLY A 64 -1.38 -18.59 8.68
C GLY A 64 -2.76 -19.24 8.84
N LYS A 65 -3.42 -19.72 7.76
CA LYS A 65 -4.82 -20.19 7.79
C LYS A 65 -5.07 -21.50 7.05
N THR A 66 -4.17 -22.48 7.15
CA THR A 66 -4.55 -23.89 6.89
C THR A 66 -5.09 -24.55 8.16
N ALA A 67 -6.20 -24.03 8.70
CA ALA A 67 -7.05 -24.79 9.62
C ALA A 67 -8.49 -24.27 9.49
N LYS A 68 -9.38 -25.21 9.19
CA LYS A 68 -10.81 -25.10 8.86
C LYS A 68 -11.57 -24.15 9.80
N PRO A 69 -12.63 -23.45 9.32
CA PRO A 69 -13.55 -22.77 10.22
C PRO A 69 -14.52 -23.83 10.75
N ASP A 70 -14.15 -24.50 11.84
CA ASP A 70 -15.17 -25.08 12.71
C ASP A 70 -15.59 -24.03 13.74
N GLN A 71 -16.89 -23.97 13.94
CA GLN A 71 -17.57 -22.98 14.72
C GLN A 71 -17.41 -23.39 16.19
N ASN A 72 -17.06 -22.45 17.07
CA ASN A 72 -16.76 -22.65 18.50
C ASN A 72 -15.37 -23.22 18.84
N THR A 73 -14.34 -22.37 18.77
CA THR A 73 -13.32 -22.35 19.82
C THR A 73 -12.97 -20.92 20.15
N ALA A 74 -13.61 -20.40 21.20
CA ALA A 74 -13.03 -19.31 21.97
C ALA A 74 -11.67 -19.75 22.50
N VAL A 75 -10.76 -18.78 22.58
CA VAL A 75 -9.47 -18.81 23.29
C VAL A 75 -8.34 -19.60 22.59
N ALA A 76 -7.18 -18.92 22.50
CA ALA A 76 -5.88 -19.40 22.02
C ALA A 76 -5.66 -19.45 20.50
N ASN A 77 -5.29 -18.30 19.91
CA ASN A 77 -4.08 -18.20 19.06
C ASN A 77 -3.79 -16.73 18.69
N VAL A 78 -3.44 -15.94 19.70
CA VAL A 78 -2.66 -14.69 19.53
C VAL A 78 -1.20 -15.09 19.47
N GLY A 79 -0.78 -15.59 18.31
CA GLY A 79 0.60 -16.03 18.09
C GLY A 79 1.04 -15.59 16.70
N HIS A 80 1.34 -14.28 16.56
CA HIS A 80 2.33 -13.67 15.64
C HIS A 80 2.09 -12.17 15.37
N LEU A 81 1.11 -11.54 16.00
CA LEU A 81 1.25 -10.11 16.28
C LEU A 81 2.12 -10.00 17.52
N LYS A 82 3.28 -9.35 17.41
CA LYS A 82 4.12 -9.03 18.56
C LYS A 82 3.19 -8.53 19.67
N LYS A 83 3.28 -9.20 20.82
CA LYS A 83 2.56 -8.92 22.06
C LYS A 83 2.31 -7.41 22.16
N GLY A 84 1.04 -7.03 22.16
CA GLY A 84 0.55 -5.71 21.77
C GLY A 84 1.40 -4.55 22.26
N LEU A 85 1.55 -3.54 21.40
CA LEU A 85 2.16 -2.25 21.73
C LEU A 85 1.74 -1.85 23.15
N THR A 86 2.72 -1.83 24.04
CA THR A 86 2.49 -1.50 25.44
C THR A 86 2.03 -0.05 25.52
N ALA A 87 1.18 0.30 26.50
CA ALA A 87 0.72 1.68 26.67
C ALA A 87 1.89 2.68 26.80
N SER A 88 3.03 2.22 27.32
CA SER A 88 4.30 2.95 27.35
C SER A 88 4.90 3.24 25.97
N GLU A 89 4.84 2.28 25.04
CA GLU A 89 5.36 2.46 23.68
C GLU A 89 4.48 3.44 22.89
N LEU A 90 3.15 3.37 23.04
CA LEU A 90 2.24 4.34 22.43
C LEU A 90 2.47 5.76 22.95
N LYS A 91 2.60 5.91 24.28
CA LYS A 91 2.88 7.21 24.91
C LYS A 91 4.24 7.77 24.49
N CYS A 92 5.24 6.92 24.31
CA CYS A 92 6.55 7.31 23.80
C CYS A 92 6.48 7.80 22.36
N LEU A 93 5.70 7.11 21.51
CA LEU A 93 5.52 7.48 20.12
C LEU A 93 4.73 8.79 19.96
N GLU A 94 3.68 8.98 20.76
CA GLU A 94 2.91 10.23 20.82
C GLU A 94 3.79 11.42 21.23
N LYS A 95 4.67 11.23 22.22
CA LYS A 95 5.65 12.25 22.61
C LYS A 95 6.59 12.60 21.47
N LYS A 96 7.16 11.59 20.80
CA LYS A 96 8.05 11.80 19.64
C LYS A 96 7.35 12.54 18.51
N LEU A 97 6.11 12.20 18.22
CA LEU A 97 5.31 12.87 17.18
C LEU A 97 5.08 14.35 17.54
N SER A 98 4.78 14.63 18.81
CA SER A 98 4.57 16.00 19.31
C SER A 98 5.85 16.84 19.23
N GLU A 99 7.00 16.25 19.54
CA GLU A 99 8.31 16.91 19.49
C GLU A 99 8.68 17.30 18.05
N VAL A 100 8.52 16.39 17.10
CA VAL A 100 8.73 16.66 15.66
C VAL A 100 7.78 17.74 15.15
N LEU A 101 6.51 17.73 15.57
CA LEU A 101 5.55 18.78 15.19
C LEU A 101 5.96 20.16 15.73
N SER A 102 6.47 20.22 16.96
CA SER A 102 6.96 21.48 17.54
C SER A 102 8.22 22.00 16.84
N GLU A 103 9.12 21.11 16.40
CA GLU A 103 10.30 21.48 15.62
C GLU A 103 9.90 22.04 14.25
N ILE A 104 8.95 21.40 13.55
CA ILE A 104 8.45 21.88 12.27
C ILE A 104 7.80 23.26 12.44
N HIS A 105 6.98 23.45 13.48
CA HIS A 105 6.40 24.77 13.78
C HIS A 105 7.47 25.83 14.06
N HIS A 106 8.51 25.49 14.82
CA HIS A 106 9.59 26.41 15.13
C HIS A 106 10.40 26.79 13.88
N VAL A 107 10.71 25.83 13.01
CA VAL A 107 11.39 26.08 11.73
C VAL A 107 10.53 26.95 10.82
N MET A 108 9.22 26.68 10.74
CA MET A 108 8.29 27.49 9.95
C MET A 108 8.14 28.92 10.49
N GLU A 109 8.18 29.13 11.81
CA GLU A 109 8.14 30.49 12.39
C GLU A 109 9.43 31.28 12.14
N LEU A 110 10.57 30.61 12.03
CA LEU A 110 11.84 31.24 11.65
C LEU A 110 11.88 31.64 10.16
N GLU A 111 11.21 30.89 9.29
CA GLU A 111 11.10 31.21 7.85
C GLU A 111 10.17 32.40 7.55
N VAL A 112 9.23 32.71 8.45
CA VAL A 112 8.29 33.85 8.30
C VAL A 112 8.89 35.18 8.80
N ARG A 113 10.01 35.15 9.53
CA ARG A 113 10.72 36.35 10.04
C ARG A 113 12.02 36.68 9.30
N SER A 114 12.28 36.03 8.17
CA SER A 114 13.40 36.28 7.26
C SER A 114 13.01 37.19 6.09
#